data_AF-A0A0U1NNI3-F1
#
_entry.id   AF-A0A0U1NNI3-F1
#
_cell.length_a   1.000
_cell.length_b   1.000
_cell.length_c   1.000
_cell.angle_alpha   90.00
_cell.angle_beta   90.00
_cell.angle_gamma   90.00
#
_symmetry.space_group_name_H-M   'P 1'
#
loop_
_entity.id
_entity.type
_entity.pdbx_description
1 polymer ?
#
loop_
_entity_poly.entity_id
_entity_poly.type
_entity_poly.pdbx_seq_one_letter_code
_entity_poly.pdbx_strand_id
1 'polypeptide(L)'
;METLDFELSWLPQLVDEETERMIAQCYYWDDFERIAPIYGLDLNVYALPEQPYETHVLERAKRTLKKAQYTAFKRVWCGLDGADQTALIDYALNHRRKGHSK
;
A
#
# COMPACT_ATOMS: atom_id res chain seq x y z
N MET A 1 -17.76 13.98 -3.36
CA MET A 1 -17.08 12.96 -4.17
C MET A 1 -15.79 13.54 -4.77
N GLU A 2 -15.85 14.74 -5.37
CA GLU A 2 -14.68 15.43 -5.97
C GLU A 2 -13.49 15.65 -5.02
N THR A 3 -13.73 15.87 -3.72
CA THR A 3 -12.70 16.08 -2.68
C THR A 3 -12.15 14.77 -2.08
N LEU A 4 -12.49 13.62 -2.63
CA LEU A 4 -11.82 12.36 -2.28
C LEU A 4 -10.93 11.94 -3.45
N ASP A 5 -11.46 12.07 -4.67
CA ASP A 5 -10.74 11.77 -5.91
C ASP A 5 -9.52 12.68 -6.09
N PHE A 6 -9.62 13.95 -5.72
CA PHE A 6 -8.50 14.90 -5.84
C PHE A 6 -7.36 14.60 -4.85
N GLU A 7 -7.65 14.28 -3.59
CA GLU A 7 -6.59 13.95 -2.64
C GLU A 7 -6.02 12.54 -2.88
N LEU A 8 -6.79 11.60 -3.42
CA LEU A 8 -6.28 10.28 -3.81
C LEU A 8 -5.56 10.29 -5.17
N SER A 9 -5.67 11.36 -5.97
CA SER A 9 -4.98 11.47 -7.27
C SER A 9 -3.46 11.42 -7.15
N TRP A 10 -2.92 11.67 -5.96
CA TRP A 10 -1.49 11.59 -5.68
C TRP A 10 -1.01 10.15 -5.46
N LEU A 11 -1.89 9.18 -5.23
CA LEU A 11 -1.50 7.81 -4.89
C LEU A 11 -0.55 7.16 -5.91
N PRO A 12 -0.71 7.31 -7.25
CA PRO A 12 0.19 6.70 -8.23
C PRO A 12 1.67 7.11 -8.13
N GLN A 13 1.98 8.29 -7.61
CA GLN A 13 3.37 8.73 -7.36
C GLN A 13 3.88 8.34 -5.97
N LEU A 14 2.98 7.93 -5.07
CA LEU A 14 3.29 7.52 -3.71
C LEU A 14 3.49 6.01 -3.58
N VAL A 15 3.04 5.22 -4.54
CA VAL A 15 3.24 3.77 -4.59
C VAL A 15 4.47 3.40 -5.42
N ASP A 16 5.24 2.43 -4.95
CA ASP A 16 6.45 1.93 -5.60
C ASP A 16 6.57 0.41 -5.52
N GLU A 17 7.68 -0.14 -6.04
CA GLU A 17 7.94 -1.58 -6.04
C GLU A 17 8.00 -2.17 -4.63
N GLU A 18 8.41 -1.37 -3.63
CA GLU A 18 8.40 -1.78 -2.23
C GLU A 18 6.96 -1.87 -1.69
N THR A 19 6.13 -0.88 -2.01
CA THR A 19 4.69 -0.92 -1.69
C THR A 19 4.02 -2.15 -2.31
N GLU A 20 4.36 -2.47 -3.56
CA GLU A 20 3.86 -3.67 -4.25
C GLU A 20 4.27 -4.95 -3.53
N ARG A 21 5.53 -5.06 -3.10
CA ARG A 21 6.02 -6.23 -2.35
C ARG A 21 5.32 -6.38 -1.01
N MET A 22 5.11 -5.29 -0.28
CA MET A 22 4.42 -5.31 1.01
C MET A 22 2.97 -5.79 0.87
N ILE A 23 2.25 -5.33 -0.15
CA ILE A 23 0.87 -5.77 -0.41
C ILE A 23 0.81 -7.22 -0.86
N ALA A 24 1.72 -7.65 -1.75
CA ALA A 24 1.79 -9.04 -2.15
C ALA A 24 2.02 -9.96 -0.94
N GLN A 25 2.87 -9.55 0.01
CA GLN A 25 3.04 -10.27 1.26
C GLN A 25 1.74 -10.32 2.08
N CYS A 26 1.03 -9.19 2.24
CA CYS A 26 -0.26 -9.16 2.93
C CYS A 26 -1.30 -10.09 2.30
N TYR A 27 -1.40 -10.14 0.97
CA TYR A 27 -2.37 -10.99 0.27
C TYR A 27 -2.17 -12.49 0.52
N TYR A 28 -0.91 -12.92 0.61
CA TYR A 28 -0.59 -14.34 0.75
C TYR A 28 -0.27 -14.75 2.19
N TRP A 29 -0.17 -13.80 3.12
CA TRP A 29 0.21 -14.10 4.50
C TRP A 29 -0.81 -15.01 5.18
N ASP A 30 -2.11 -14.71 5.07
CA ASP A 30 -3.16 -15.54 5.68
C ASP A 30 -3.14 -16.98 5.14
N ASP A 31 -2.92 -17.14 3.84
CA ASP A 31 -2.78 -18.46 3.22
C ASP A 31 -1.49 -19.16 3.67
N PHE A 32 -0.41 -18.40 3.82
CA PHE A 32 0.88 -18.90 4.30
C PHE A 32 0.80 -19.36 5.76
N GLU A 33 0.16 -18.58 6.64
CA GLU A 33 -0.11 -18.94 8.03
C GLU A 33 -0.92 -20.23 8.13
N ARG A 34 -1.91 -20.41 7.23
CA ARG A 34 -2.75 -21.60 7.19
C ARG A 34 -1.99 -22.86 6.76
N ILE A 35 -1.07 -22.76 5.81
CA ILE A 35 -0.33 -23.93 5.29
C ILE A 35 0.97 -24.22 6.04
N ALA A 36 1.57 -23.24 6.71
CA ALA A 36 2.84 -23.40 7.42
C ALA A 36 2.87 -24.58 8.42
N PRO A 37 1.82 -24.82 9.23
CA PRO A 37 1.78 -25.97 10.14
C PRO A 37 1.79 -27.32 9.42
N ILE A 38 1.22 -27.41 8.21
CA ILE A 38 1.18 -28.65 7.40
C ILE A 38 2.59 -29.06 6.99
N TYR A 39 3.45 -28.08 6.72
CA TYR A 39 4.83 -28.29 6.29
C TYR A 39 5.85 -28.16 7.43
N GLY A 40 5.39 -27.96 8.68
CA GLY A 40 6.27 -27.77 9.83
C GLY A 40 7.14 -26.51 9.73
N LEU A 41 6.67 -25.47 9.03
CA LEU A 41 7.39 -24.21 8.88
C LEU A 41 7.23 -23.35 10.14
N ASP A 42 8.34 -22.80 10.63
CA ASP A 42 8.35 -21.81 11.69
C ASP A 42 8.18 -20.41 11.09
N LEU A 43 6.99 -19.82 11.29
CA LEU A 43 6.63 -18.51 10.79
C LEU A 43 7.49 -17.38 11.39
N ASN A 44 8.08 -17.58 12.57
CA ASN A 44 8.92 -16.56 13.23
C ASN A 44 10.25 -16.31 12.48
N VAL A 45 10.65 -17.22 11.59
CA VAL A 45 11.86 -17.09 10.77
C VAL A 45 11.61 -16.22 9.53
N TYR A 46 10.34 -16.02 9.16
CA TYR A 46 9.96 -15.18 8.03
C TYR A 46 9.74 -13.75 8.51
N ALA A 47 10.54 -12.83 7.97
CA ALA A 47 10.38 -11.42 8.26
C ALA A 47 9.10 -10.90 7.60
N LEU A 48 8.10 -10.58 8.42
CA LEU A 48 7.11 -9.58 8.06
C LEU A 48 7.84 -8.27 7.74
N PRO A 49 7.34 -7.46 6.80
CA PRO A 49 7.95 -6.17 6.50
C PRO A 49 8.06 -5.36 7.80
N GLU A 50 9.23 -4.77 8.06
CA GLU A 50 9.51 -4.02 9.30
C GLU A 50 8.49 -2.89 9.53
N GLN A 51 7.83 -2.46 8.46
CA GLN A 51 6.82 -1.42 8.46
C GLN A 51 5.62 -1.83 7.58
N PRO A 52 4.37 -1.65 8.06
CA PRO A 52 3.17 -1.88 7.26
C PRO A 52 3.07 -0.94 6.04
N TYR A 53 2.45 -1.40 4.96
CA TYR A 53 2.33 -0.64 3.70
C TYR A 53 1.61 0.69 3.91
N GLU A 54 0.65 0.76 4.84
CA GLU A 54 -0.11 1.95 5.19
C GLU A 54 0.81 3.06 5.70
N THR A 55 1.79 2.68 6.52
CA THR A 55 2.77 3.61 7.08
C THR A 55 3.79 4.01 6.02
N HIS A 56 4.20 3.07 5.15
CA HIS A 56 5.12 3.35 4.05
C HIS A 56 4.56 4.41 3.09
N VAL A 57 3.29 4.26 2.69
CA VAL A 57 2.60 5.24 1.83
C VAL A 57 2.53 6.62 2.49
N LEU A 58 2.27 6.69 3.80
CA LEU A 58 2.25 7.96 4.54
C LEU A 58 3.64 8.62 4.63
N GLU A 59 4.70 7.86 4.84
CA GLU A 59 6.06 8.39 4.88
C GLU A 59 6.49 8.91 3.51
N ARG A 60 6.12 8.21 2.44
CA ARG A 60 6.31 8.70 1.07
C ARG A 60 5.50 9.97 0.82
N ALA A 61 4.22 10.00 1.22
CA ALA A 61 3.38 11.19 1.09
C ALA A 61 3.99 12.40 1.79
N LYS A 62 4.54 12.22 2.98
CA LYS A 62 5.19 13.27 3.77
C LYS A 62 6.44 13.83 3.10
N ARG A 63 7.19 12.99 2.39
CA ARG A 63 8.42 13.38 1.66
C ARG A 63 8.13 14.03 0.31
N THR A 64 7.05 13.63 -0.36
CA THR A 64 6.75 14.05 -1.74
C THR A 64 5.78 15.22 -1.82
N LEU A 65 4.78 15.30 -0.93
CA LEU A 65 3.70 16.28 -1.01
C LEU A 65 4.00 17.56 -0.22
N LYS A 66 3.39 18.68 -0.63
CA LYS A 66 3.39 19.90 0.19
C LYS A 66 2.57 19.68 1.45
N LYS A 67 2.88 20.42 2.53
CA LYS A 67 2.24 20.28 3.86
C LYS A 67 0.70 20.24 3.81
N ALA A 68 0.07 21.10 3.02
CA ALA A 68 -1.40 21.13 2.87
C ALA A 68 -1.93 19.87 2.17
N GLN A 69 -1.27 19.43 1.10
CA GLN A 69 -1.62 18.22 0.35
C GLN A 69 -1.41 16.96 1.18
N TYR A 70 -0.29 16.86 1.91
CA TYR A 70 -0.04 15.76 2.85
C TYR A 70 -1.11 15.69 3.94
N THR A 71 -1.51 16.84 4.50
CA THR A 71 -2.54 16.87 5.56
C THR A 71 -3.89 16.38 5.03
N ALA A 72 -4.28 16.81 3.83
CA ALA A 72 -5.50 16.34 3.18
C ALA A 72 -5.43 14.84 2.83
N PHE A 73 -4.34 14.42 2.18
CA PHE A 73 -4.09 13.01 1.84
C PHE A 73 -4.13 12.12 3.07
N LYS A 74 -3.37 12.46 4.12
CA LYS A 74 -3.32 11.68 5.37
C LYS A 74 -4.71 11.51 5.98
N ARG A 75 -5.53 12.57 5.97
CA ARG A 75 -6.89 12.51 6.53
C ARG A 75 -7.76 11.51 5.78
N VAL A 76 -7.70 11.53 4.45
CA VAL A 76 -8.45 10.60 3.61
C VAL A 76 -7.90 9.18 3.77
N TRP A 77 -6.59 9.01 3.63
CA TRP A 77 -5.92 7.72 3.72
C TRP A 77 -6.21 7.00 5.03
N CYS A 78 -6.04 7.68 6.17
CA CYS A 78 -6.35 7.10 7.49
C CYS A 78 -7.85 6.88 7.75
N GLY A 79 -8.74 7.42 6.91
CA GLY A 79 -10.18 7.20 7.00
C GLY A 79 -10.66 5.98 6.21
N LEU A 80 -9.82 5.41 5.34
CA LEU A 80 -10.10 4.20 4.59
C LEU A 80 -9.79 2.96 5.43
N ASP A 81 -10.54 1.89 5.22
CA ASP A 81 -10.18 0.58 5.76
C ASP A 81 -9.04 -0.07 4.94
N GLY A 82 -8.47 -1.16 5.46
CA GLY A 82 -7.35 -1.84 4.80
C GLY A 82 -7.70 -2.42 3.43
N ALA A 83 -8.96 -2.83 3.22
CA ALA A 83 -9.40 -3.39 1.94
C ALA A 83 -9.47 -2.31 0.86
N ASP A 84 -10.06 -1.15 1.19
CA ASP A 84 -10.12 0.01 0.32
C ASP A 84 -8.72 0.56 0.00
N GLN A 85 -7.84 0.63 1.00
CA GLN A 85 -6.44 1.04 0.80
C GLN A 85 -5.70 0.11 -0.16
N THR A 86 -5.84 -1.20 0.02
CA THR A 86 -5.19 -2.20 -0.84
C THR A 86 -5.71 -2.11 -2.28
N ALA A 87 -7.03 -2.02 -2.46
CA ALA A 87 -7.65 -1.90 -3.78
C ALA A 87 -7.20 -0.62 -4.53
N LEU A 88 -7.05 0.49 -3.82
CA LEU A 88 -6.56 1.75 -4.40
C LEU A 88 -5.08 1.66 -4.77
N ILE A 89 -4.25 0.99 -3.97
CA ILE A 89 -2.84 0.79 -4.32
C ILE A 89 -2.71 -0.12 -5.54
N ASP A 90 -3.47 -1.21 -5.62
CA ASP A 90 -3.48 -2.08 -6.81
C ASP A 90 -3.90 -1.32 -8.06
N TYR A 91 -4.93 -0.48 -7.96
CA TYR A 91 -5.34 0.40 -9.05
C TYR A 91 -4.20 1.35 -9.46
N ALA A 92 -3.55 2.00 -8.50
CA ALA A 92 -2.45 2.94 -8.73
C ALA A 92 -1.22 2.27 -9.38
N LEU A 93 -0.84 1.07 -8.92
CA LEU A 93 0.26 0.27 -9.48
C LEU A 93 -0.03 -0.15 -10.93
N ASN A 94 -1.26 -0.59 -11.21
CA ASN A 94 -1.68 -0.96 -12.56
C ASN A 94 -1.71 0.23 -13.52
N HIS A 95 -2.10 1.41 -13.05
CA HIS A 95 -2.05 2.64 -13.84
C HIS A 95 -0.61 3.08 -14.15
N ARG A 96 0.33 2.92 -13.21
CA ARG A 96 1.75 3.22 -13.44
C ARG A 96 2.36 2.32 -14.51
N ARG A 97 2.03 1.02 -14.52
CA ARG A 97 2.51 0.05 -15.53
C ARG A 97 2.03 0.38 -16.93
N LYS A 98 0.77 0.81 -17.08
CA LYS A 98 0.21 1.24 -18.37
C LYS A 98 0.83 2.53 -18.89
N GLY A 99 1.34 3.40 -18.01
CA GLY A 99 2.03 4.64 -18.38
C GLY A 99 3.44 4.46 -18.95
N HIS A 100 4.12 3.35 -18.64
CA HIS A 100 5.50 3.06 -19.10
C HIS A 100 5.57 2.30 -20.44
N SER A 101 4.44 2.00 -21.08
CA SER A 101 4.37 1.31 -22.40
C SER A 101 4.36 2.28 -23.61
N LYS A 102 5.06 3.42 -23.53
CA LYS A 102 5.19 4.36 -24.66
C LYS A 102 6.64 4.70 -24.94
#